data_AF-A0A1X0QAL6-F1
#
_entry.id   AF-A0A1X0QAL6-F1
#
_cell.length_a   1.000
_cell.length_b   1.000
_cell.length_c   1.000
_cell.angle_alpha   90.00
_cell.angle_beta   90.00
_cell.angle_gamma   90.00
#
_symmetry.space_group_name_H-M   'P 1'
#
loop_
_entity.id
_entity.type
_entity.pdbx_description
1 polymer ?
#
loop_
_entity_poly.entity_id
_entity_poly.type
_entity_poly.pdbx_seq_one_letter_code
_entity_poly.pdbx_strand_id
1 'polypeptide(L)'
;MENKNEGMSVKILDKFKQLINSLLKGYILGSFVGVLSPHNESLSYNIHFTGLKFAQVNCVYSSTNYLLTKVFNKSNRKTSAFISGVCAGLVCVNRYKIIGSVMFGTFASITDL
;
A
#
# COMPACT_ATOMS: atom_id res chain seq x y z
N MET A 1 -38.65 1.14 -4.68
CA MET A 1 -37.47 1.23 -3.78
C MET A 1 -36.38 0.28 -4.30
N GLU A 2 -35.87 0.52 -5.52
CA GLU A 2 -35.13 -0.51 -6.25
C GLU A 2 -33.99 0.10 -7.07
N ASN A 3 -33.13 0.91 -6.42
CA ASN A 3 -32.01 1.56 -7.11
C ASN A 3 -30.80 1.83 -6.19
N LYS A 4 -30.69 1.11 -5.07
CA LYS A 4 -29.59 1.28 -4.09
C LYS A 4 -28.54 0.16 -4.16
N ASN A 5 -28.89 -1.02 -4.69
CA ASN A 5 -27.99 -2.17 -4.77
C ASN A 5 -27.08 -2.16 -6.00
N GLU A 6 -27.54 -1.69 -7.16
CA GLU A 6 -26.70 -1.63 -8.37
C GLU A 6 -25.56 -0.60 -8.23
N GLY A 7 -25.85 0.58 -7.67
CA GLY A 7 -24.83 1.60 -7.39
C GLY A 7 -23.81 1.21 -6.31
N MET A 8 -24.12 0.22 -5.47
CA MET A 8 -23.19 -0.31 -4.47
C MET A 8 -22.24 -1.36 -5.07
N SER A 9 -22.75 -2.22 -5.97
CA SER A 9 -21.97 -3.24 -6.65
C SER A 9 -20.92 -2.62 -7.60
N VAL A 10 -21.29 -1.58 -8.36
CA VAL A 10 -20.36 -0.86 -9.25
C VAL A 10 -19.22 -0.20 -8.46
N LYS A 11 -19.51 0.41 -7.31
CA LYS A 11 -18.50 1.01 -6.42
C LYS A 11 -17.53 -0.01 -5.82
N ILE A 12 -17.99 -1.24 -5.57
CA ILE A 12 -17.14 -2.33 -5.08
C ILE A 12 -16.22 -2.81 -6.20
N LEU A 13 -16.75 -2.97 -7.42
CA LEU A 13 -15.98 -3.41 -8.58
C LEU A 13 -14.87 -2.41 -8.95
N ASP A 14 -15.18 -1.11 -8.94
CA ASP A 14 -14.20 -0.05 -9.19
C ASP A 14 -13.11 0.00 -8.10
N LYS A 15 -13.48 -0.32 -6.85
CA LYS A 15 -12.52 -0.43 -5.75
C LYS A 15 -11.61 -1.64 -5.88
N PHE A 16 -12.17 -2.76 -6.29
CA PHE A 16 -11.38 -3.96 -6.56
C PHE A 16 -10.39 -3.70 -7.69
N LYS A 17 -10.82 -3.01 -8.75
CA LYS A 17 -9.92 -2.54 -9.83
C LYS A 17 -8.84 -1.58 -9.33
N GLN A 18 -9.18 -0.60 -8.47
CA GLN A 18 -8.20 0.31 -7.88
C GLN A 18 -7.18 -0.41 -6.99
N LEU A 19 -7.63 -1.38 -6.20
CA LEU A 19 -6.76 -2.21 -5.37
C LEU A 19 -5.84 -3.08 -6.22
N ILE A 20 -6.37 -3.74 -7.26
CA ILE A 20 -5.56 -4.52 -8.21
C ILE A 20 -4.53 -3.63 -8.90
N ASN A 21 -4.91 -2.43 -9.37
CA ASN A 21 -3.97 -1.50 -10.00
C ASN A 21 -2.88 -1.05 -9.02
N SER A 22 -3.24 -0.80 -7.76
CA SER A 22 -2.28 -0.43 -6.71
C SER A 22 -1.34 -1.60 -6.38
N LEU A 23 -1.87 -2.81 -6.26
CA LEU A 23 -1.09 -4.05 -6.09
C LEU A 23 -0.12 -4.25 -7.25
N LEU A 24 -0.58 -4.09 -8.49
CA LEU A 24 0.23 -4.27 -9.69
C LEU A 24 1.36 -3.22 -9.76
N LYS A 25 1.05 -1.95 -9.47
CA LYS A 25 2.08 -0.89 -9.38
C LYS A 25 3.13 -1.20 -8.32
N GLY A 26 2.69 -1.66 -7.14
CA GLY A 26 3.59 -2.09 -6.07
C GLY A 26 4.44 -3.28 -6.50
N TYR A 27 3.83 -4.27 -7.15
CA TYR A 27 4.52 -5.46 -7.64
C TYR A 27 5.58 -5.12 -8.69
N ILE A 28 5.25 -4.28 -9.66
CA ILE A 28 6.18 -3.85 -10.71
C ILE A 28 7.36 -3.10 -10.09
N LEU A 29 7.12 -2.12 -9.21
CA LEU A 29 8.18 -1.39 -8.51
C LEU A 29 9.06 -2.31 -7.67
N GLY A 30 8.46 -3.20 -6.88
CA GLY A 30 9.21 -4.16 -6.06
C GLY A 30 9.99 -5.15 -6.91
N SER A 31 9.47 -5.56 -8.07
CA SER A 31 10.16 -6.42 -9.03
C SER A 31 11.42 -5.74 -9.56
N PHE A 32 11.33 -4.47 -9.96
CA PHE A 32 12.50 -3.67 -10.37
C PHE A 32 13.56 -3.57 -9.26
N VAL A 33 13.13 -3.33 -8.02
CA VAL A 33 14.04 -3.33 -6.86
C VAL A 33 14.69 -4.72 -6.67
N GLY A 34 13.95 -5.80 -6.90
CA GLY A 34 14.45 -7.17 -6.80
C GLY A 34 15.49 -7.53 -7.87
N VAL A 35 15.38 -6.96 -9.08
CA VAL A 35 16.41 -7.11 -10.12
C VAL A 35 17.74 -6.49 -9.67
N LEU A 36 17.66 -5.35 -8.98
CA LEU A 36 18.84 -4.57 -8.54
C LEU A 36 19.40 -5.03 -7.18
N SER A 37 18.64 -5.84 -6.43
CA SER A 37 19.03 -6.27 -5.10
C SER A 37 19.91 -7.52 -5.19
N PRO A 38 21.19 -7.47 -4.78
CA PRO A 38 22.05 -8.65 -4.77
C PRO A 38 21.55 -9.62 -3.68
N HIS A 39 21.08 -10.79 -4.10
CA HIS A 39 20.66 -11.85 -3.19
C HIS A 39 21.29 -13.18 -3.61
N ASN A 40 21.54 -14.07 -2.64
CA ASN A 40 22.18 -15.37 -2.89
C ASN A 40 21.22 -16.38 -3.56
N GLU A 41 19.94 -16.05 -3.67
CA GLU A 41 18.90 -16.84 -4.30
C GLU A 41 18.78 -16.57 -5.80
N SER A 42 18.03 -17.40 -6.52
CA SER A 42 17.74 -17.18 -7.94
C SER A 42 17.09 -15.81 -8.18
N LEU A 43 17.49 -15.13 -9.27
CA LEU A 43 16.98 -13.81 -9.63
C LEU A 43 15.44 -13.78 -9.68
N SER A 44 14.81 -14.79 -10.28
CA SER A 44 13.35 -14.92 -10.36
C SER A 44 12.68 -14.98 -9.00
N TYR A 45 13.28 -15.69 -8.04
CA TYR A 45 12.79 -15.73 -6.66
C TYR A 45 12.88 -14.36 -6.01
N ASN A 46 14.00 -13.66 -6.18
CA ASN A 46 14.19 -12.35 -5.58
C ASN A 46 13.21 -11.31 -6.15
N ILE A 47 13.06 -11.25 -7.47
CA ILE A 47 12.08 -10.39 -8.16
C ILE A 47 10.67 -10.64 -7.64
N HIS A 48 10.27 -11.91 -7.57
CA HIS A 48 8.92 -12.26 -7.11
C HIS A 48 8.72 -11.91 -5.63
N PHE A 49 9.70 -12.22 -4.79
CA PHE A 49 9.65 -11.95 -3.35
C PHE A 49 9.56 -10.45 -3.05
N THR A 50 10.43 -9.64 -3.65
CA THR A 50 10.41 -8.18 -3.46
C THR A 50 9.16 -7.57 -4.09
N GLY A 51 8.74 -8.02 -5.28
CA GLY A 51 7.48 -7.62 -5.90
C GLY A 51 6.28 -7.86 -4.97
N LEU A 52 6.17 -9.06 -4.40
CA LEU A 52 5.07 -9.42 -3.51
C LEU A 52 5.11 -8.61 -2.21
N LYS A 53 6.30 -8.31 -1.67
CA LYS A 53 6.46 -7.43 -0.49
C LYS A 53 5.98 -6.01 -0.75
N PHE A 54 6.37 -5.40 -1.88
CA PHE A 54 5.91 -4.05 -2.22
C PHE A 54 4.41 -4.01 -2.54
N ALA A 55 3.87 -5.06 -3.17
CA ALA A 55 2.43 -5.19 -3.38
C ALA A 55 1.68 -5.21 -2.03
N GLN A 56 2.16 -5.98 -1.05
CA GLN A 56 1.58 -6.01 0.30
C GLN A 56 1.63 -4.62 0.98
N VAL A 57 2.77 -3.94 0.95
CA VAL A 57 2.92 -2.58 1.51
C VAL A 57 1.89 -1.63 0.88
N ASN A 58 1.77 -1.65 -0.44
CA ASN A 58 0.88 -0.73 -1.16
C ASN A 58 -0.60 -1.04 -0.89
N CYS A 59 -0.94 -2.32 -0.72
CA CYS A 59 -2.28 -2.75 -0.34
C CYS A 59 -2.66 -2.27 1.07
N VAL A 60 -1.78 -2.48 2.06
CA VAL A 60 -1.99 -2.04 3.44
C VAL A 60 -2.07 -0.51 3.51
N TYR A 61 -1.17 0.20 2.83
CA TYR A 61 -1.20 1.65 2.75
C TYR A 61 -2.52 2.16 2.16
N SER A 62 -2.92 1.66 0.99
CA SER A 62 -4.11 2.14 0.27
C SER A 62 -5.41 1.86 1.02
N SER A 63 -5.53 0.68 1.63
CA SER A 63 -6.69 0.31 2.44
C SER A 63 -6.78 1.15 3.72
N THR A 64 -5.67 1.33 4.42
CA THR A 64 -5.60 2.12 5.65
C THR A 64 -5.87 3.61 5.36
N ASN A 65 -5.27 4.16 4.31
CA ASN A 65 -5.48 5.56 3.93
C ASN A 65 -6.91 5.82 3.51
N TYR A 66 -7.54 4.86 2.82
CA TYR A 66 -8.96 4.96 2.47
C TYR A 66 -9.87 4.98 3.70
N LEU A 67 -9.62 4.08 4.66
CA LEU A 67 -10.38 4.04 5.92
C LEU A 67 -10.19 5.33 6.72
N LEU A 68 -8.94 5.79 6.87
CA LEU A 68 -8.62 7.02 7.57
C LEU A 68 -9.19 8.25 6.89
N THR A 69 -9.17 8.33 5.56
CA THR A 69 -9.77 9.45 4.82
C THR A 69 -11.29 9.50 5.04
N LYS A 70 -11.95 8.35 5.18
CA LYS A 70 -13.37 8.28 5.55
C LYS A 70 -13.63 8.72 6.98
N VAL A 71 -12.74 8.40 7.92
CA VAL A 71 -12.91 8.69 9.36
C VAL A 71 -12.53 10.13 9.70
N PHE A 72 -11.38 10.62 9.21
CA PHE A 72 -10.79 11.90 9.61
C PHE A 72 -11.27 13.10 8.78
N ASN A 73 -12.09 12.87 7.74
CA ASN A 73 -12.47 13.87 6.74
C ASN A 73 -11.24 14.44 6.00
N LYS A 74 -11.41 14.95 4.77
CA LYS A 74 -10.27 15.31 3.88
C LYS A 74 -9.27 16.35 4.43
N SER A 75 -9.61 17.05 5.53
CA SER A 75 -8.77 18.10 6.14
C SER A 75 -7.43 17.56 6.67
N ASN A 76 -7.37 16.29 7.09
CA ASN A 76 -6.18 15.71 7.74
C ASN A 76 -5.42 14.72 6.84
N ARG A 77 -5.30 15.04 5.54
CA ARG A 77 -4.73 14.13 4.53
C ARG A 77 -3.27 13.71 4.83
N LYS A 78 -2.45 14.64 5.34
CA LYS A 78 -1.06 14.34 5.77
C LYS A 78 -1.03 13.37 6.96
N THR A 79 -1.93 13.57 7.93
CA THR A 79 -2.02 12.69 9.11
C THR A 79 -2.54 11.31 8.73
N SER A 80 -3.53 11.21 7.82
CA SER A 80 -3.98 9.93 7.32
C SER A 80 -2.88 9.21 6.54
N ALA A 81 -2.12 9.91 5.70
CA ALA A 81 -0.97 9.35 4.99
C ALA A 81 0.13 8.86 5.95
N PHE A 82 0.45 9.65 6.98
CA PHE A 82 1.40 9.27 8.02
C PHE A 82 0.99 7.96 8.71
N ILE A 83 -0.23 7.90 9.24
CA ILE A 83 -0.73 6.72 9.95
C ILE A 83 -0.79 5.51 9.00
N SER A 84 -1.17 5.72 7.74
CA SER A 84 -1.20 4.66 6.72
C SER A 84 0.20 4.10 6.43
N GLY A 85 1.21 4.97 6.34
CA GLY A 85 2.61 4.58 6.18
C GLY A 85 3.14 3.84 7.41
N VAL A 86 2.81 4.32 8.61
CA VAL A 86 3.13 3.64 9.88
C VAL A 86 2.52 2.23 9.91
N CYS A 87 1.24 2.08 9.58
CA CYS A 87 0.55 0.79 9.53
C CYS A 87 1.18 -0.15 8.49
N ALA A 88 1.46 0.34 7.28
CA ALA A 88 2.09 -0.47 6.24
C ALA A 88 3.49 -0.95 6.68
N GLY A 89 4.28 -0.08 7.30
CA GLY A 89 5.58 -0.46 7.83
C GLY A 89 5.49 -1.48 8.98
N LEU A 90 4.52 -1.32 9.89
CA LEU A 90 4.31 -2.27 11.00
C LEU A 90 3.94 -3.68 10.53
N VAL A 91 3.12 -3.77 9.48
CA VAL A 91 2.63 -5.05 8.94
C VAL A 91 3.68 -5.72 8.06
N CYS A 92 4.40 -4.96 7.22
CA CYS A 92 5.24 -5.53 6.18
C CYS A 92 6.73 -5.64 6.55
N VAL A 93 7.22 -4.88 7.53
CA VAL A 93 8.60 -4.93 7.98
C VAL A 93 8.75 -6.00 9.07
N ASN A 94 9.68 -6.95 8.91
CA ASN A 94 9.95 -7.98 9.92
C ASN A 94 11.09 -7.62 10.86
N ARG A 95 12.14 -6.93 10.37
CA ARG A 95 13.29 -6.46 11.18
C ARG A 95 13.23 -4.94 11.34
N TYR A 96 13.39 -4.44 12.56
CA TYR A 96 13.28 -3.02 12.91
C TYR A 96 11.89 -2.40 12.62
N LYS A 97 10.83 -3.10 13.04
CA LYS A 97 9.43 -2.69 12.84
C LYS A 97 9.14 -1.23 13.17
N ILE A 98 9.62 -0.77 14.33
CA ILE A 98 9.35 0.60 14.82
C ILE A 98 10.03 1.63 13.92
N ILE A 99 11.33 1.48 13.67
CA ILE A 99 12.11 2.43 12.87
C ILE A 99 11.60 2.44 11.42
N GLY A 100 11.39 1.25 10.83
CA GLY A 100 10.84 1.12 9.48
C GLY A 100 9.46 1.75 9.37
N SER A 101 8.58 1.50 10.35
CA SER A 101 7.23 2.10 10.40
C SER A 101 7.26 3.63 10.47
N VAL A 102 8.09 4.20 11.34
CA VAL A 102 8.24 5.66 11.43
C VAL A 102 8.79 6.24 10.13
N MET A 103 9.82 5.63 9.54
CA MET A 103 10.38 6.08 8.26
C MET A 103 9.35 6.01 7.12
N PHE A 104 8.57 4.93 7.03
CA PHE A 104 7.49 4.80 6.05
C PHE A 104 6.39 5.83 6.27
N GLY A 105 5.99 6.06 7.53
CA GLY A 105 5.02 7.09 7.89
C GLY A 105 5.49 8.49 7.49
N THR A 106 6.70 8.86 7.87
CA THR A 106 7.30 10.15 7.53
C THR A 106 7.44 10.32 6.02
N PHE A 107 7.97 9.30 5.32
CA PHE A 107 8.10 9.33 3.87
C PHE A 107 6.75 9.52 3.18
N ALA A 108 5.73 8.75 3.60
CA ALA A 108 4.37 8.89 3.08
C ALA A 108 3.80 10.29 3.35
N SER A 109 3.95 10.83 4.56
CA SER A 109 3.47 12.17 4.88
C SER A 109 4.15 13.29 4.07
N ILE A 110 5.39 13.08 3.63
CA ILE A 110 6.13 14.03 2.78
C ILE A 110 5.72 13.87 1.32
N THR A 111 5.51 12.63 0.86
CA THR A 111 5.17 12.32 -0.54
C THR A 111 3.68 12.40 -0.86
N ASP A 112 2.80 12.50 0.15
CA ASP A 112 1.36 12.69 -0.06
C ASP A 112 1.07 14.12 -0.60
N LEU A 113 1.14 14.24 -1.93
CA LEU A 113 0.59 15.31 -2.79
C LEU A 113 -0.92 15.08 -3.03
#